data_AF-A0A927J8J6-F1
#
_entry.id   AF-A0A927J8J6-F1
#
_cell.length_a   1.000
_cell.length_b   1.000
_cell.length_c   1.000
_cell.angle_alpha   90.00
_cell.angle_beta   90.00
_cell.angle_gamma   90.00
#
_symmetry.space_group_name_H-M   'P 1'
#
loop_
_entity.id
_entity.type
_entity.pdbx_description
1 polymer ?
#
loop_
_entity_poly.entity_id
_entity_poly.type
_entity_poly.pdbx_seq_one_letter_code
_entity_poly.pdbx_strand_id
1 'polypeptide(L)'
;MKFLNYRIIISCLLASLLCISLYACGDDDNTDKDNLYAGSTLVKTKYNRSTPIHNPLNGWVMYASASAEESYWDTEFYVSDLGKKVKVIDYASACYIRTSWATMNPSDGVYAWRDPNTKVGKMIEGARKRGLPIAFRFVVDGRDQGMNTPKFVFDAGAKSYLENSNYPTRITPIPQDPIFQQYYTKFIAALAEDFNNPERCAFIDAYGLGKWGEAHNVIYEDPNTSTGANTERLKEEVFVWITDLYTKYFTEVPLAINYHRVVGHPASDGDVNINTDKLLTMAINKGYSLRQDAFGMTDYYKSWEKQFAKTWNYKRPIIMEGGWITGGTHRYWIDPSNKYREGHPEDVRQGEFDASQEAHVNMMDFRVGNEVESWFTLSFPLVQRFISEGGYRLYPDRIYLPSEVNKGAEITIGHRWRNMGWGYFPNNIPQWNYRYKVAFALLDSGDNVKEILVDTTSEPSNWLKDKPVSYDFKTSVNLPAGDYKWAVALVDTKKDNQPAIKLAVNDDKTNEGWIKLLNVQVK
;
A
#
# COMPACT_ATOMS: atom_id res chain seq x y z
N MET A 1 62.32 -10.96 26.71
CA MET A 1 61.91 -10.21 25.51
C MET A 1 60.69 -9.36 25.87
N LYS A 2 60.68 -8.12 25.38
CA LYS A 2 59.91 -6.96 25.88
C LYS A 2 58.40 -7.15 25.90
N PHE A 3 57.76 -6.71 27.00
CA PHE A 3 56.31 -6.51 27.10
C PHE A 3 55.87 -5.38 26.15
N LEU A 4 54.92 -5.69 25.27
CA LEU A 4 54.31 -4.71 24.36
C LEU A 4 53.15 -4.00 25.08
N ASN A 5 53.23 -2.67 25.12
CA ASN A 5 52.38 -1.81 25.95
C ASN A 5 51.09 -1.45 25.18
N TYR A 6 49.99 -2.16 25.48
CA TYR A 6 48.70 -2.07 24.80
C TYR A 6 48.03 -0.68 24.81
N ARG A 7 48.50 0.25 25.67
CA ARG A 7 47.97 1.62 25.75
C ARG A 7 48.37 2.52 24.57
N ILE A 8 49.44 2.21 23.84
CA ILE A 8 49.92 3.06 22.72
C ILE A 8 49.21 2.71 21.39
N ILE A 9 48.72 1.47 21.24
CA ILE A 9 48.02 1.04 20.02
C ILE A 9 46.60 1.61 19.97
N ILE A 10 45.93 1.76 21.12
CA ILE A 10 44.63 2.42 21.22
C ILE A 10 44.75 3.94 20.98
N SER A 11 45.90 4.53 21.37
CA SER A 11 46.39 5.86 21.03
C SER A 11 46.25 6.24 19.54
N CYS A 12 46.83 5.39 18.69
CA CYS A 12 46.98 5.65 17.26
C CYS A 12 45.75 5.24 16.42
N LEU A 13 44.90 4.35 16.93
CA LEU A 13 43.63 3.99 16.28
C LEU A 13 42.51 5.03 16.52
N LEU A 14 42.54 5.75 17.65
CA LEU A 14 41.62 6.86 17.90
C LEU A 14 41.99 8.16 17.16
N ALA A 15 43.27 8.35 16.79
CA ALA A 15 43.72 9.51 16.01
C ALA A 15 43.48 9.36 14.50
N SER A 16 43.32 8.13 13.98
CA SER A 16 43.00 7.87 12.56
C SER A 16 41.49 7.83 12.25
N LEU A 17 40.64 7.80 13.29
CA LEU A 17 39.17 7.92 13.18
C LEU A 17 38.65 9.37 13.29
N LEU A 18 39.54 10.35 13.44
CA LEU A 18 39.20 11.78 13.58
C LEU A 18 39.56 12.66 12.36
N CYS A 19 40.02 12.06 11.25
CA CYS A 19 40.45 12.79 10.05
C CYS A 19 39.64 12.44 8.77
N ILE A 20 38.46 11.82 8.89
CA ILE A 20 37.57 11.60 7.72
C ILE A 20 36.14 12.01 8.10
N SER A 21 35.95 13.31 8.34
CA SER A 21 34.64 13.97 8.33
C SER A 21 34.79 15.48 8.11
N LEU A 22 35.58 15.85 7.11
CA LEU A 22 35.55 17.18 6.49
C LEU A 22 35.52 17.03 4.97
N TYR A 23 34.55 16.27 4.47
CA TYR A 23 33.88 16.70 3.25
C TYR A 23 32.79 17.66 3.70
N ALA A 24 33.16 18.93 3.81
CA ALA A 24 32.22 20.01 3.68
C ALA A 24 31.49 19.78 2.36
N CYS A 25 30.22 19.39 2.43
CA CYS A 25 29.30 19.68 1.33
C CYS A 25 29.41 21.18 1.10
N GLY A 26 29.85 21.58 -0.09
CA GLY A 26 29.74 22.96 -0.51
C GLY A 26 28.28 23.39 -0.38
N ASP A 27 28.05 24.48 0.35
CA ASP A 27 26.81 25.25 0.38
C ASP A 27 26.63 25.98 -0.97
N ASP A 28 26.56 25.23 -2.08
CA ASP A 28 26.49 25.82 -3.43
C ASP A 28 25.04 25.98 -3.95
N ASP A 29 24.04 26.00 -3.07
CA ASP A 29 22.63 25.92 -3.52
C ASP A 29 21.70 27.03 -2.98
N ASN A 30 22.22 28.09 -2.35
CA ASN A 30 21.34 29.00 -1.58
C ASN A 30 21.49 30.50 -1.84
N THR A 31 22.52 31.01 -2.53
CA THR A 31 22.69 32.46 -2.70
C THR A 31 21.82 33.08 -3.81
N ASP A 32 21.56 32.35 -4.89
CA ASP A 32 20.73 32.89 -6.00
C ASP A 32 19.21 32.75 -5.78
N LYS A 33 18.76 31.82 -4.94
CA LYS A 33 17.32 31.61 -4.66
C LYS A 33 16.73 32.59 -3.65
N ASP A 34 17.53 33.14 -2.74
CA ASP A 34 17.03 34.09 -1.73
C ASP A 34 16.57 35.43 -2.36
N ASN A 35 17.09 35.80 -3.54
CA ASN A 35 16.58 36.95 -4.30
C ASN A 35 15.21 36.69 -4.96
N LEU A 36 14.88 35.43 -5.29
CA LEU A 36 13.62 35.06 -5.95
C LEU A 36 12.41 35.24 -5.02
N TYR A 37 12.64 35.18 -3.71
CA TYR A 37 11.61 35.31 -2.67
C TYR A 37 11.82 36.56 -1.80
N ALA A 38 12.40 37.62 -2.35
CA ALA A 38 12.57 38.88 -1.65
C ALA A 38 11.23 39.38 -1.08
N GLY A 39 11.19 39.67 0.23
CA GLY A 39 9.96 40.04 0.94
C GLY A 39 9.14 38.86 1.49
N SER A 40 9.56 37.61 1.26
CA SER A 40 8.95 36.42 1.84
C SER A 40 9.69 35.94 3.09
N THR A 41 8.95 35.30 3.99
CA THR A 41 9.45 34.64 5.20
C THR A 41 9.63 33.15 4.94
N LEU A 42 10.79 32.61 5.31
CA LEU A 42 11.03 31.16 5.33
C LEU A 42 10.30 30.52 6.51
N VAL A 43 9.34 29.66 6.22
CA VAL A 43 8.63 28.80 7.15
C VAL A 43 9.19 27.37 7.05
N LYS A 44 9.57 26.80 8.19
CA LYS A 44 9.99 25.39 8.30
C LYS A 44 8.96 24.63 9.12
N THR A 45 8.38 23.59 8.54
CA THR A 45 7.47 22.71 9.29
C THR A 45 8.26 21.77 10.21
N LYS A 46 7.60 21.31 11.28
CA LYS A 46 8.16 20.44 12.30
C LYS A 46 7.91 18.99 11.89
N TYR A 47 8.88 18.37 11.23
CA TYR A 47 8.78 16.97 10.82
C TYR A 47 8.38 16.04 11.98
N ASN A 48 7.36 15.22 11.74
CA ASN A 48 6.96 14.13 12.63
C ASN A 48 7.50 12.81 12.08
N ARG A 49 8.37 12.13 12.84
CA ARG A 49 8.95 10.83 12.43
C ARG A 49 8.08 9.63 12.82
N SER A 50 7.41 9.68 13.97
CA SER A 50 7.01 8.48 14.69
C SER A 50 5.50 8.24 14.79
N THR A 51 4.67 9.23 14.49
CA THR A 51 3.21 9.05 14.55
C THR A 51 2.72 8.22 13.35
N PRO A 52 1.88 7.19 13.56
CA PRO A 52 1.18 6.50 12.49
C PRO A 52 0.36 7.48 11.65
N ILE A 53 0.50 7.41 10.33
CA ILE A 53 -0.26 8.26 9.40
C ILE A 53 -1.04 7.35 8.46
N HIS A 54 -2.37 7.39 8.60
CA HIS A 54 -3.29 6.63 7.75
C HIS A 54 -3.54 7.40 6.46
N ASN A 55 -2.84 7.00 5.40
CA ASN A 55 -2.95 7.50 4.04
C ASN A 55 -3.17 6.32 3.07
N PRO A 56 -3.79 6.54 1.90
CA PRO A 56 -4.09 5.46 0.95
C PRO A 56 -2.82 4.83 0.36
N LEU A 57 -2.83 3.51 0.14
CA LEU A 57 -1.67 2.74 -0.34
C LEU A 57 -0.38 3.03 0.46
N ASN A 58 -0.50 3.11 1.80
CA ASN A 58 0.61 3.43 2.68
C ASN A 58 0.50 2.74 4.04
N GLY A 59 1.63 2.32 4.62
CA GLY A 59 1.67 1.86 6.00
C GLY A 59 1.09 0.46 6.19
N TRP A 60 0.71 0.13 7.43
CA TRP A 60 0.34 -1.22 7.78
C TRP A 60 -1.09 -1.59 7.34
N VAL A 61 -1.31 -2.88 7.07
CA VAL A 61 -2.61 -3.47 6.75
C VAL A 61 -3.01 -4.47 7.83
N MET A 62 -4.19 -4.30 8.40
CA MET A 62 -4.81 -5.29 9.29
C MET A 62 -5.42 -6.40 8.46
N TYR A 63 -5.19 -7.67 8.81
CA TYR A 63 -5.74 -8.81 8.04
C TYR A 63 -6.90 -9.44 8.80
N ALA A 64 -8.11 -9.38 8.26
CA ALA A 64 -9.30 -9.89 8.94
C ALA A 64 -9.93 -11.08 8.22
N SER A 65 -10.49 -12.01 9.01
CA SER A 65 -11.41 -13.01 8.46
C SER A 65 -12.75 -12.36 8.11
N ALA A 66 -13.33 -12.74 6.97
CA ALA A 66 -14.69 -12.35 6.58
C ALA A 66 -15.76 -12.82 7.57
N SER A 67 -15.41 -13.76 8.46
CA SER A 67 -16.30 -14.32 9.47
C SER A 67 -15.89 -14.01 10.90
N ALA A 68 -15.01 -13.02 11.12
CA ALA A 68 -14.61 -12.63 12.47
C ALA A 68 -15.79 -11.99 13.22
N GLU A 69 -15.71 -12.06 14.55
CA GLU A 69 -16.67 -11.41 15.45
C GLU A 69 -16.33 -9.92 15.63
N GLU A 70 -17.29 -9.11 16.07
CA GLU A 70 -17.10 -7.65 16.21
C GLU A 70 -15.94 -7.28 17.16
N SER A 71 -15.66 -8.12 18.15
CA SER A 71 -14.53 -7.93 19.08
C SER A 71 -13.16 -7.92 18.39
N TYR A 72 -13.06 -8.43 17.16
CA TYR A 72 -11.82 -8.43 16.37
C TYR A 72 -11.25 -7.01 16.17
N TRP A 73 -12.12 -6.01 16.02
CA TRP A 73 -11.71 -4.61 15.87
C TRP A 73 -11.01 -4.02 17.11
N ASP A 74 -11.21 -4.64 18.26
CA ASP A 74 -10.66 -4.23 19.54
C ASP A 74 -9.47 -5.12 19.96
N THR A 75 -8.91 -5.90 19.02
CA THR A 75 -7.72 -6.73 19.24
C THR A 75 -6.57 -5.86 19.73
N GLU A 76 -6.04 -6.22 20.90
CA GLU A 76 -4.99 -5.50 21.61
C GLU A 76 -3.85 -6.42 22.04
N PHE A 77 -2.63 -5.88 22.03
CA PHE A 77 -1.44 -6.58 22.50
C PHE A 77 -0.69 -5.68 23.49
N TYR A 78 -0.12 -6.30 24.54
CA TYR A 78 0.80 -5.59 25.42
C TYR A 78 2.15 -5.43 24.71
N VAL A 79 2.56 -4.17 24.54
CA VAL A 79 3.82 -3.82 23.90
C VAL A 79 4.79 -3.39 24.99
N SER A 80 5.81 -4.21 25.25
CA SER A 80 6.80 -3.98 26.31
C SER A 80 7.51 -2.63 26.15
N ASP A 81 7.87 -2.25 24.92
CA ASP A 81 8.56 -0.99 24.61
C ASP A 81 7.72 0.25 24.94
N LEU A 82 6.39 0.11 24.97
CA LEU A 82 5.47 1.19 25.30
C LEU A 82 4.94 1.09 26.74
N GLY A 83 5.19 -0.01 27.44
CA GLY A 83 4.66 -0.28 28.79
C GLY A 83 3.13 -0.31 28.86
N LYS A 84 2.44 -0.60 27.75
CA LYS A 84 0.96 -0.57 27.69
C LYS A 84 0.41 -1.48 26.61
N LYS A 85 -0.89 -1.76 26.70
CA LYS A 85 -1.65 -2.35 25.60
C LYS A 85 -1.94 -1.31 24.52
N VAL A 86 -1.88 -1.74 23.27
CA VAL A 86 -2.26 -0.93 22.10
C VAL A 86 -3.17 -1.75 21.20
N LYS A 87 -4.07 -1.08 20.49
CA LYS A 87 -4.93 -1.75 19.50
C LYS A 87 -4.19 -1.87 18.17
N VAL A 88 -4.37 -3.00 17.50
CA VAL A 88 -3.77 -3.23 16.17
C VAL A 88 -4.27 -2.19 15.15
N ILE A 89 -5.56 -1.85 15.24
CA ILE A 89 -6.21 -0.91 14.31
C ILE A 89 -5.57 0.48 14.33
N ASP A 90 -5.00 0.91 15.46
CA ASP A 90 -4.35 2.23 15.61
C ASP A 90 -3.10 2.36 14.72
N TYR A 91 -2.59 1.25 14.18
CA TYR A 91 -1.40 1.19 13.32
C TYR A 91 -1.75 0.93 11.85
N ALA A 92 -2.98 0.52 11.54
CA ALA A 92 -3.36 0.07 10.21
C ALA A 92 -4.02 1.18 9.38
N SER A 93 -3.59 1.36 8.14
CA SER A 93 -4.22 2.27 7.16
C SER A 93 -5.37 1.63 6.39
N ALA A 94 -5.45 0.30 6.39
CA ALA A 94 -6.51 -0.46 5.72
C ALA A 94 -6.74 -1.80 6.43
N CYS A 95 -7.89 -2.42 6.15
CA CYS A 95 -8.18 -3.81 6.50
C CYS A 95 -8.25 -4.66 5.24
N TYR A 96 -7.57 -5.80 5.19
CA TYR A 96 -7.62 -6.73 4.07
C TYR A 96 -8.43 -7.98 4.44
N ILE A 97 -9.38 -8.33 3.58
CA ILE A 97 -10.23 -9.51 3.71
C ILE A 97 -10.04 -10.39 2.47
N ARG A 98 -9.35 -11.52 2.65
CA ARG A 98 -9.35 -12.62 1.68
C ARG A 98 -10.52 -13.55 1.99
N THR A 99 -11.42 -13.73 1.03
CA THR A 99 -12.61 -14.55 1.21
C THR A 99 -13.03 -15.25 -0.09
N SER A 100 -14.00 -16.15 -0.02
CA SER A 100 -14.50 -16.85 -1.19
C SER A 100 -15.56 -16.04 -1.94
N TRP A 101 -15.65 -16.24 -3.25
CA TRP A 101 -16.77 -15.69 -4.04
C TRP A 101 -18.12 -16.17 -3.49
N ALA A 102 -18.23 -17.45 -3.11
CA ALA A 102 -19.42 -18.04 -2.50
C ALA A 102 -19.86 -17.34 -1.21
N THR A 103 -18.93 -16.89 -0.36
CA THR A 103 -19.25 -16.13 0.87
C THR A 103 -19.86 -14.78 0.53
N MET A 104 -19.31 -14.11 -0.49
CA MET A 104 -19.74 -12.77 -0.89
C MET A 104 -21.04 -12.78 -1.70
N ASN A 105 -21.27 -13.84 -2.48
CA ASN A 105 -22.40 -13.98 -3.37
C ASN A 105 -23.04 -15.38 -3.20
N PRO A 106 -23.79 -15.62 -2.11
CA PRO A 106 -24.29 -16.95 -1.76
C PRO A 106 -25.41 -17.47 -2.67
N SER A 107 -26.12 -16.59 -3.37
CA SER A 107 -27.20 -16.92 -4.32
C SER A 107 -27.20 -15.91 -5.46
N ASP A 108 -27.73 -16.27 -6.63
CA ASP A 108 -27.71 -15.37 -7.78
C ASP A 108 -28.41 -14.03 -7.46
N GLY A 109 -27.70 -12.91 -7.67
CA GLY A 109 -28.17 -11.56 -7.33
C GLY A 109 -28.23 -11.22 -5.83
N VAL A 110 -27.83 -12.13 -4.94
CA VAL A 110 -27.77 -11.89 -3.49
C VAL A 110 -26.32 -11.65 -3.08
N TYR A 111 -26.05 -10.47 -2.54
CA TYR A 111 -24.70 -10.02 -2.19
C TYR A 111 -24.59 -9.82 -0.68
N ALA A 112 -23.83 -10.69 0.00
CA ALA A 112 -23.82 -10.79 1.46
C ALA A 112 -23.36 -9.49 2.14
N TRP A 113 -22.46 -8.73 1.52
CA TRP A 113 -21.97 -7.46 2.06
C TRP A 113 -23.05 -6.37 2.15
N ARG A 114 -24.15 -6.49 1.39
CA ARG A 114 -25.27 -5.54 1.42
C ARG A 114 -26.21 -5.78 2.61
N ASP A 115 -26.12 -6.92 3.27
CA ASP A 115 -26.86 -7.20 4.50
C ASP A 115 -25.91 -7.16 5.71
N PRO A 116 -26.03 -6.15 6.59
CA PRO A 116 -25.18 -5.99 7.76
C PRO A 116 -25.38 -7.09 8.83
N ASN A 117 -26.34 -8.00 8.66
CA ASN A 117 -26.53 -9.15 9.55
C ASN A 117 -25.69 -10.36 9.15
N THR A 118 -25.23 -10.42 7.90
CA THR A 118 -24.29 -11.46 7.48
C THR A 118 -22.95 -11.27 8.17
N LYS A 119 -22.15 -12.33 8.32
CA LYS A 119 -20.84 -12.22 8.98
C LYS A 119 -19.92 -11.23 8.27
N VAL A 120 -19.89 -11.26 6.94
CA VAL A 120 -19.06 -10.34 6.16
C VAL A 120 -19.61 -8.91 6.16
N GLY A 121 -20.94 -8.74 6.12
CA GLY A 121 -21.58 -7.44 6.26
C GLY A 121 -21.26 -6.76 7.59
N LYS A 122 -21.26 -7.51 8.69
CA LYS A 122 -20.83 -7.02 10.03
C LYS A 122 -19.39 -6.54 10.02
N MET A 123 -18.48 -7.30 9.40
CA MET A 123 -17.08 -6.91 9.27
C MET A 123 -16.93 -5.64 8.45
N ILE A 124 -17.59 -5.56 7.29
CA ILE A 124 -17.50 -4.40 6.42
C ILE A 124 -18.03 -3.14 7.10
N GLU A 125 -19.17 -3.24 7.75
CA GLU A 125 -19.76 -2.13 8.53
C GLU A 125 -18.91 -1.75 9.75
N GLY A 126 -18.29 -2.74 10.40
CA GLY A 126 -17.39 -2.53 11.54
C GLY A 126 -16.16 -1.71 11.19
N ALA A 127 -15.57 -1.95 10.01
CA ALA A 127 -14.46 -1.15 9.48
C ALA A 127 -14.94 0.26 9.11
N ARG A 128 -16.09 0.36 8.42
CA ARG A 128 -16.68 1.64 7.99
C ARG A 128 -16.93 2.58 9.17
N LYS A 129 -17.51 2.09 10.26
CA LYS A 129 -17.75 2.86 11.50
C LYS A 129 -16.47 3.42 12.13
N ARG A 130 -15.33 2.78 11.86
CA ARG A 130 -14.01 3.16 12.37
C ARG A 130 -13.18 3.96 11.36
N GLY A 131 -13.75 4.29 10.19
CA GLY A 131 -13.06 5.02 9.13
C GLY A 131 -11.91 4.24 8.50
N LEU A 132 -11.91 2.91 8.60
CA LEU A 132 -10.87 2.05 8.05
C LEU A 132 -11.31 1.48 6.68
N PRO A 133 -10.69 1.89 5.56
CA PRO A 133 -11.04 1.37 4.25
C PRO A 133 -10.65 -0.11 4.12
N ILE A 134 -11.43 -0.87 3.35
CA ILE A 134 -11.22 -2.32 3.18
C ILE A 134 -10.58 -2.63 1.84
N ALA A 135 -9.74 -3.65 1.80
CA ALA A 135 -9.24 -4.27 0.59
C ALA A 135 -9.66 -5.74 0.52
N PHE A 136 -9.81 -6.26 -0.68
CA PHE A 136 -10.35 -7.61 -0.89
C PHE A 136 -9.52 -8.46 -1.85
N ARG A 137 -9.52 -9.77 -1.61
CA ARG A 137 -9.26 -10.82 -2.60
C ARG A 137 -10.41 -11.83 -2.57
N PHE A 138 -10.89 -12.24 -3.74
CA PHE A 138 -11.95 -13.24 -3.89
C PHE A 138 -11.39 -14.52 -4.49
N VAL A 139 -11.41 -15.60 -3.70
CA VAL A 139 -10.92 -16.91 -4.12
C VAL A 139 -12.05 -17.69 -4.81
N VAL A 140 -11.73 -18.33 -5.93
CA VAL A 140 -12.67 -19.20 -6.68
C VAL A 140 -12.32 -20.68 -6.61
N ASP A 141 -11.04 -21.02 -6.39
CA ASP A 141 -10.56 -22.40 -6.38
C ASP A 141 -10.98 -23.14 -5.13
N GLY A 142 -11.60 -24.31 -5.26
CA GLY A 142 -12.11 -25.07 -4.11
C GLY A 142 -11.29 -26.27 -3.65
N ARG A 143 -10.15 -26.59 -4.28
CA ARG A 143 -9.48 -27.90 -4.13
C ARG A 143 -8.98 -28.20 -2.72
N ASP A 144 -8.75 -27.20 -1.89
CA ASP A 144 -8.31 -27.35 -0.49
C ASP A 144 -9.17 -26.62 0.54
N GLN A 145 -9.93 -25.59 0.12
CA GLN A 145 -10.77 -24.75 1.00
C GLN A 145 -12.28 -25.08 0.96
N GLY A 146 -12.72 -25.99 0.09
CA GLY A 146 -14.15 -26.28 -0.09
C GLY A 146 -14.80 -25.41 -1.16
N MET A 147 -16.12 -25.24 -1.10
CA MET A 147 -16.88 -24.56 -2.16
C MET A 147 -16.62 -23.05 -2.19
N ASN A 148 -15.61 -22.61 -2.95
CA ASN A 148 -15.24 -21.20 -3.05
C ASN A 148 -15.97 -20.45 -4.16
N THR A 149 -16.35 -21.14 -5.24
CA THR A 149 -17.26 -20.63 -6.27
C THR A 149 -18.71 -20.92 -5.86
N PRO A 150 -19.67 -19.98 -5.97
CA PRO A 150 -21.04 -20.21 -5.54
C PRO A 150 -21.67 -21.42 -6.26
N LYS A 151 -22.37 -22.27 -5.50
CA LYS A 151 -22.96 -23.51 -6.03
C LYS A 151 -23.90 -23.28 -7.23
N PHE A 152 -24.64 -22.17 -7.24
CA PHE A 152 -25.57 -21.85 -8.34
C PHE A 152 -24.88 -21.68 -9.69
N VAL A 153 -23.57 -21.35 -9.71
CA VAL A 153 -22.80 -21.21 -10.96
C VAL A 153 -22.57 -22.57 -11.61
N PHE A 154 -22.29 -23.59 -10.79
CA PHE A 154 -22.19 -24.99 -11.26
C PHE A 154 -23.56 -25.57 -11.60
N ASP A 155 -24.60 -25.24 -10.82
CA ASP A 155 -25.98 -25.66 -11.13
C ASP A 155 -26.48 -25.04 -12.45
N ALA A 156 -25.98 -23.86 -12.82
CA ALA A 156 -26.24 -23.23 -14.11
C ALA A 156 -25.45 -23.87 -15.27
N GLY A 157 -24.55 -24.82 -15.00
CA GLY A 157 -23.83 -25.60 -16.01
C GLY A 157 -22.36 -25.24 -16.22
N ALA A 158 -21.77 -24.37 -15.38
CA ALA A 158 -20.35 -24.07 -15.50
C ALA A 158 -19.48 -25.32 -15.30
N LYS A 159 -18.50 -25.53 -16.20
CA LYS A 159 -17.54 -26.64 -16.07
C LYS A 159 -16.67 -26.50 -14.83
N SER A 160 -16.33 -27.64 -14.23
CA SER A 160 -15.48 -27.71 -13.05
C SER A 160 -14.49 -28.86 -13.13
N TYR A 161 -13.46 -28.79 -12.29
CA TYR A 161 -12.50 -29.85 -12.03
C TYR A 161 -12.59 -30.30 -10.57
N LEU A 162 -12.55 -31.62 -10.36
CA LEU A 162 -12.54 -32.27 -9.06
C LEU A 162 -11.22 -33.05 -8.91
N GLU A 163 -10.35 -32.60 -8.02
CA GLU A 163 -9.03 -33.23 -7.81
C GLU A 163 -9.11 -34.56 -7.06
N ASN A 164 -10.04 -34.67 -6.11
CA ASN A 164 -10.13 -35.81 -5.22
C ASN A 164 -11.60 -36.14 -4.92
N SER A 165 -12.06 -37.30 -5.37
CA SER A 165 -13.44 -37.77 -5.20
C SER A 165 -13.85 -37.98 -3.74
N ASN A 166 -12.90 -38.12 -2.81
CA ASN A 166 -13.20 -38.18 -1.37
C ASN A 166 -13.69 -36.83 -0.81
N TYR A 167 -13.50 -35.74 -1.55
CA TYR A 167 -13.94 -34.39 -1.17
C TYR A 167 -14.81 -33.79 -2.29
N PRO A 168 -16.04 -34.29 -2.49
CA PRO A 168 -16.86 -33.93 -3.65
C PRO A 168 -17.29 -32.45 -3.72
N THR A 169 -17.15 -31.70 -2.63
CA THR A 169 -17.42 -30.27 -2.57
C THR A 169 -16.21 -29.40 -2.91
N ARG A 170 -15.02 -30.00 -3.07
CA ARG A 170 -13.75 -29.31 -3.39
C ARG A 170 -13.53 -29.22 -4.90
N ILE A 171 -14.45 -28.53 -5.56
CA ILE A 171 -14.42 -28.31 -7.00
C ILE A 171 -13.89 -26.92 -7.34
N THR A 172 -13.19 -26.80 -8.47
CA THR A 172 -12.67 -25.53 -9.00
C THR A 172 -13.25 -25.27 -10.39
N PRO A 173 -13.67 -24.03 -10.72
CA PRO A 173 -14.24 -23.73 -12.03
C PRO A 173 -13.17 -23.75 -13.13
N ILE A 174 -13.56 -24.11 -14.35
CA ILE A 174 -12.74 -23.90 -15.55
C ILE A 174 -12.89 -22.42 -15.96
N PRO A 175 -11.82 -21.59 -15.90
CA PRO A 175 -11.95 -20.14 -15.95
C PRO A 175 -12.31 -19.57 -17.33
N GLN A 176 -12.11 -20.33 -18.40
CA GLN A 176 -12.57 -19.98 -19.75
C GLN A 176 -14.01 -20.45 -20.05
N ASP A 177 -14.69 -21.07 -19.10
CA ASP A 177 -16.08 -21.47 -19.28
C ASP A 177 -17.00 -20.23 -19.36
N PRO A 178 -17.86 -20.11 -20.39
CA PRO A 178 -18.66 -18.90 -20.59
C PRO A 178 -19.70 -18.67 -19.48
N ILE A 179 -20.21 -19.73 -18.83
CA ILE A 179 -21.16 -19.59 -17.73
C ILE A 179 -20.43 -19.08 -16.49
N PHE A 180 -19.23 -19.61 -16.19
CA PHE A 180 -18.38 -19.07 -15.15
C PHE A 180 -18.08 -17.58 -15.39
N GLN A 181 -17.62 -17.21 -16.59
CA GLN A 181 -17.26 -15.82 -16.90
C GLN A 181 -18.46 -14.88 -16.81
N GLN A 182 -19.66 -15.32 -17.23
CA GLN A 182 -20.90 -14.55 -17.12
C GLN A 182 -21.21 -14.21 -15.65
N TYR A 183 -21.22 -15.22 -14.77
CA TYR A 183 -21.55 -15.00 -13.37
C TYR A 183 -20.45 -14.27 -12.61
N TYR A 184 -19.18 -14.54 -12.90
CA TYR A 184 -18.07 -13.81 -12.29
C TYR A 184 -18.09 -12.34 -12.72
N THR A 185 -18.39 -12.05 -13.99
CA THR A 185 -18.58 -10.68 -14.48
C THR A 185 -19.71 -9.97 -13.74
N LYS A 186 -20.86 -10.64 -13.52
CA LYS A 186 -21.99 -10.09 -12.75
C LYS A 186 -21.59 -9.79 -11.30
N PHE A 187 -20.77 -10.65 -10.69
CA PHE A 187 -20.26 -10.43 -9.33
C PHE A 187 -19.31 -9.23 -9.26
N ILE A 188 -18.33 -9.12 -10.16
CA ILE A 188 -17.37 -8.00 -10.18
C ILE A 188 -18.08 -6.66 -10.47
N ALA A 189 -19.08 -6.66 -11.36
CA ALA A 189 -19.89 -5.47 -11.63
C ALA A 189 -20.62 -4.99 -10.36
N ALA A 190 -21.32 -5.88 -9.67
CA ALA A 190 -22.04 -5.54 -8.43
C ALA A 190 -21.11 -5.13 -7.29
N LEU A 191 -19.93 -5.74 -7.21
CA LEU A 191 -18.91 -5.34 -6.24
C LEU A 191 -18.44 -3.90 -6.50
N ALA A 192 -18.19 -3.54 -7.75
CA ALA A 192 -17.74 -2.19 -8.12
C ALA A 192 -18.79 -1.11 -7.85
N GLU A 193 -20.08 -1.41 -7.97
CA GLU A 193 -21.18 -0.49 -7.58
C GLU A 193 -21.01 0.00 -6.13
N ASP A 194 -20.56 -0.86 -5.23
CA ASP A 194 -20.45 -0.55 -3.80
C ASP A 194 -19.02 -0.15 -3.38
N PHE A 195 -17.99 -0.66 -4.06
CA PHE A 195 -16.60 -0.57 -3.65
C PHE A 195 -15.65 0.14 -4.62
N ASN A 196 -16.07 0.61 -5.80
CA ASN A 196 -15.23 1.51 -6.62
C ASN A 196 -15.21 2.94 -6.07
N ASN A 197 -14.98 3.09 -4.76
CA ASN A 197 -14.88 4.35 -4.05
C ASN A 197 -13.66 4.31 -3.10
N PRO A 198 -12.65 5.16 -3.31
CA PRO A 198 -11.40 5.15 -2.52
C PRO A 198 -11.57 5.55 -1.04
N GLU A 199 -12.71 6.12 -0.64
CA GLU A 199 -13.01 6.35 0.79
C GLU A 199 -13.45 5.08 1.52
N ARG A 200 -13.99 4.11 0.79
CA ARG A 200 -14.52 2.86 1.35
C ARG A 200 -13.59 1.68 1.10
N CYS A 201 -12.91 1.69 -0.04
CA CYS A 201 -12.05 0.60 -0.49
C CYS A 201 -10.62 1.07 -0.74
N ALA A 202 -9.66 0.43 -0.08
CA ALA A 202 -8.25 0.77 -0.19
C ALA A 202 -7.64 0.26 -1.51
N PHE A 203 -7.93 -0.99 -1.88
CA PHE A 203 -7.53 -1.62 -3.14
C PHE A 203 -8.29 -2.94 -3.36
N ILE A 204 -8.31 -3.45 -4.59
CA ILE A 204 -8.76 -4.80 -4.92
C ILE A 204 -7.56 -5.61 -5.40
N ASP A 205 -7.33 -6.76 -4.78
CA ASP A 205 -6.43 -7.78 -5.30
C ASP A 205 -7.17 -8.60 -6.36
N ALA A 206 -6.91 -8.22 -7.61
CA ALA A 206 -7.84 -8.32 -8.73
C ALA A 206 -7.43 -9.42 -9.71
N TYR A 207 -7.33 -10.65 -9.19
CA TYR A 207 -7.15 -11.86 -9.99
C TYR A 207 -8.00 -13.02 -9.47
N GLY A 208 -7.75 -13.51 -8.26
CA GLY A 208 -8.65 -14.48 -7.59
C GLY A 208 -8.68 -15.91 -8.16
N LEU A 209 -8.03 -16.18 -9.30
CA LEU A 209 -7.89 -17.52 -9.86
C LEU A 209 -6.69 -18.28 -9.27
N GLY A 210 -6.80 -19.60 -9.27
CA GLY A 210 -5.79 -20.49 -8.70
C GLY A 210 -5.97 -20.71 -7.19
N LYS A 211 -5.14 -21.58 -6.61
CA LYS A 211 -5.19 -21.86 -5.16
C LYS A 211 -5.00 -20.56 -4.37
N TRP A 212 -5.87 -20.34 -3.39
CA TRP A 212 -5.91 -19.14 -2.53
C TRP A 212 -6.04 -17.79 -3.27
N GLY A 213 -6.33 -17.82 -4.58
CA GLY A 213 -6.36 -16.65 -5.45
C GLY A 213 -4.99 -16.06 -5.78
N GLU A 214 -3.91 -16.83 -5.60
CA GLU A 214 -2.50 -16.39 -5.67
C GLU A 214 -1.90 -16.40 -7.08
N ALA A 215 -2.74 -16.59 -8.09
CA ALA A 215 -2.33 -16.66 -9.48
C ALA A 215 -1.38 -17.81 -9.82
N HIS A 216 -1.44 -18.92 -9.09
CA HIS A 216 -0.75 -20.16 -9.43
C HIS A 216 -1.71 -21.35 -9.28
N ASN A 217 -1.30 -22.54 -9.71
CA ASN A 217 -2.17 -23.71 -9.77
C ASN A 217 -3.44 -23.52 -10.62
N VAL A 218 -3.48 -22.61 -11.59
CA VAL A 218 -4.74 -22.38 -12.35
C VAL A 218 -5.07 -23.59 -13.22
N ILE A 219 -6.30 -24.09 -13.14
CA ILE A 219 -6.77 -25.25 -13.91
C ILE A 219 -7.55 -24.76 -15.14
N TYR A 220 -6.96 -24.93 -16.32
CA TYR A 220 -7.62 -24.61 -17.60
C TYR A 220 -8.24 -25.86 -18.24
N GLU A 221 -7.60 -27.00 -18.10
CA GLU A 221 -8.05 -28.27 -18.65
C GLU A 221 -7.86 -29.34 -17.58
N ASP A 222 -8.59 -30.46 -17.67
CA ASP A 222 -8.44 -31.58 -16.73
C ASP A 222 -6.99 -32.11 -16.80
N PRO A 223 -6.19 -32.02 -15.71
CA PRO A 223 -4.81 -32.49 -15.69
C PRO A 223 -4.63 -33.97 -15.99
N ASN A 224 -5.68 -34.80 -15.83
CA ASN A 224 -5.63 -36.22 -16.11
C ASN A 224 -5.76 -36.55 -17.60
N THR A 225 -6.25 -35.61 -18.41
CA THR A 225 -6.51 -35.84 -19.84
C THR A 225 -5.84 -34.83 -20.76
N SER A 226 -5.42 -33.67 -20.24
CA SER A 226 -4.74 -32.64 -21.01
C SER A 226 -3.30 -33.04 -21.36
N THR A 227 -2.88 -32.72 -22.58
CA THR A 227 -1.47 -32.78 -23.01
C THR A 227 -0.70 -31.49 -22.67
N GLY A 228 -1.39 -30.48 -22.11
CA GLY A 228 -0.84 -29.16 -21.84
C GLY A 228 -0.62 -28.28 -23.08
N ALA A 229 -0.92 -28.79 -24.29
CA ALA A 229 -0.64 -28.09 -25.54
C ALA A 229 -1.38 -26.73 -25.66
N ASN A 230 -2.53 -26.59 -25.00
CA ASN A 230 -3.31 -25.34 -24.99
C ASN A 230 -3.02 -24.43 -23.80
N THR A 231 -2.28 -24.89 -22.78
CA THR A 231 -2.16 -24.21 -21.48
C THR A 231 -1.76 -22.74 -21.62
N GLU A 232 -0.74 -22.45 -22.43
CA GLU A 232 -0.22 -21.08 -22.56
C GLU A 232 -1.21 -20.16 -23.30
N ARG A 233 -1.92 -20.68 -24.31
CA ARG A 233 -2.97 -19.93 -25.02
C ARG A 233 -4.15 -19.63 -24.09
N LEU A 234 -4.67 -20.65 -23.39
CA LEU A 234 -5.79 -20.52 -22.46
C LEU A 234 -5.45 -19.61 -21.28
N LYS A 235 -4.23 -19.73 -20.75
CA LYS A 235 -3.70 -18.84 -19.71
C LYS A 235 -3.73 -17.40 -20.16
N GLU A 236 -3.19 -17.09 -21.34
CA GLU A 236 -3.19 -15.72 -21.85
C GLU A 236 -4.60 -15.18 -22.08
N GLU A 237 -5.49 -15.94 -22.72
CA GLU A 237 -6.89 -15.56 -22.97
C GLU A 237 -7.63 -15.25 -21.66
N VAL A 238 -7.52 -16.12 -20.66
CA VAL A 238 -8.15 -15.94 -19.34
C VAL A 238 -7.53 -14.77 -18.60
N PHE A 239 -6.21 -14.63 -18.64
CA PHE A 239 -5.49 -13.55 -17.97
C PHE A 239 -5.87 -12.18 -18.57
N VAL A 240 -6.00 -12.09 -19.90
CA VAL A 240 -6.50 -10.90 -20.59
C VAL A 240 -7.93 -10.59 -20.15
N TRP A 241 -8.84 -11.58 -20.24
CA TRP A 241 -10.25 -11.41 -19.86
C TRP A 241 -10.41 -10.88 -18.43
N ILE A 242 -9.76 -11.53 -17.45
CA ILE A 242 -9.97 -11.16 -16.05
C ILE A 242 -9.36 -9.81 -15.73
N THR A 243 -8.21 -9.47 -16.32
CA THR A 243 -7.59 -8.16 -16.11
C THR A 243 -8.37 -7.03 -16.79
N ASP A 244 -9.03 -7.30 -17.93
CA ASP A 244 -9.97 -6.35 -18.56
C ASP A 244 -11.26 -6.21 -17.77
N LEU A 245 -11.75 -7.29 -17.17
CA LEU A 245 -12.95 -7.29 -16.35
C LEU A 245 -12.81 -6.33 -15.17
N TYR A 246 -11.75 -6.46 -14.39
CA TYR A 246 -11.54 -5.60 -13.22
C TYR A 246 -11.27 -4.15 -13.61
N THR A 247 -10.45 -3.87 -14.63
CA THR A 247 -10.14 -2.49 -15.05
C THR A 247 -11.36 -1.78 -15.65
N LYS A 248 -12.28 -2.52 -16.27
CA LYS A 248 -13.55 -1.99 -16.75
C LYS A 248 -14.43 -1.45 -15.61
N TYR A 249 -14.47 -2.13 -14.47
CA TYR A 249 -15.40 -1.80 -13.39
C TYR A 249 -14.77 -0.97 -12.26
N PHE A 250 -13.47 -1.13 -12.00
CA PHE A 250 -12.74 -0.41 -10.95
C PHE A 250 -11.85 0.67 -11.54
N THR A 251 -12.44 1.84 -11.76
CA THR A 251 -11.77 3.01 -12.37
C THR A 251 -11.18 3.99 -11.36
N GLU A 252 -11.61 3.96 -10.09
CA GLU A 252 -11.20 4.91 -9.04
C GLU A 252 -10.44 4.24 -7.90
N VAL A 253 -10.61 2.93 -7.71
CA VAL A 253 -9.92 2.15 -6.67
C VAL A 253 -8.73 1.38 -7.23
N PRO A 254 -7.54 1.44 -6.59
CA PRO A 254 -6.37 0.72 -7.04
C PRO A 254 -6.61 -0.78 -7.21
N LEU A 255 -6.10 -1.33 -8.31
CA LEU A 255 -6.07 -2.77 -8.57
C LEU A 255 -4.67 -3.29 -8.31
N ALA A 256 -4.54 -4.46 -7.69
CA ALA A 256 -3.27 -5.13 -7.44
C ALA A 256 -3.29 -6.54 -8.05
N ILE A 257 -2.13 -7.05 -8.43
CA ILE A 257 -1.95 -8.43 -8.91
C ILE A 257 -0.76 -9.09 -8.24
N ASN A 258 -0.90 -10.37 -7.91
CA ASN A 258 0.17 -11.20 -7.38
C ASN A 258 1.27 -11.40 -8.44
N TYR A 259 2.47 -10.83 -8.26
CA TYR A 259 3.58 -10.99 -9.20
C TYR A 259 4.42 -12.23 -8.85
N HIS A 260 4.14 -13.36 -9.50
CA HIS A 260 4.83 -14.61 -9.23
C HIS A 260 5.48 -15.18 -10.49
N ARG A 261 6.65 -15.82 -10.37
CA ARG A 261 7.39 -16.41 -11.51
C ARG A 261 6.61 -17.41 -12.36
N VAL A 262 5.53 -17.97 -11.82
CA VAL A 262 4.60 -18.87 -12.51
C VAL A 262 3.16 -18.33 -12.51
N VAL A 263 2.99 -17.02 -12.69
CA VAL A 263 1.68 -16.38 -12.76
C VAL A 263 0.75 -17.04 -13.79
N GLY A 264 -0.50 -17.27 -13.40
CA GLY A 264 -1.52 -17.98 -14.16
C GLY A 264 -1.19 -19.44 -14.48
N HIS A 265 -0.07 -20.01 -14.03
CA HIS A 265 0.35 -21.34 -14.46
C HIS A 265 -0.36 -22.47 -13.66
N PRO A 266 -0.54 -23.68 -14.24
CA PRO A 266 -1.04 -24.84 -13.49
C PRO A 266 -0.11 -25.37 -12.41
N ALA A 267 1.18 -25.00 -12.45
CA ALA A 267 2.14 -25.34 -11.39
C ALA A 267 2.03 -24.35 -10.21
N SER A 268 2.34 -24.84 -9.00
CA SER A 268 2.45 -24.02 -7.79
C SER A 268 3.77 -23.27 -7.70
N ASP A 269 4.85 -23.89 -8.17
CA ASP A 269 6.21 -23.38 -8.17
C ASP A 269 6.99 -24.02 -9.34
N GLY A 270 8.20 -23.55 -9.60
CA GLY A 270 9.12 -24.04 -10.62
C GLY A 270 10.06 -22.94 -11.10
N ASP A 271 10.74 -23.22 -12.20
CA ASP A 271 11.43 -22.20 -12.98
C ASP A 271 10.45 -21.14 -13.49
N VAL A 272 10.99 -19.96 -13.83
CA VAL A 272 10.20 -18.86 -14.38
C VAL A 272 9.50 -19.33 -15.65
N ASN A 273 8.17 -19.23 -15.68
CA ASN A 273 7.41 -19.53 -16.88
C ASN A 273 7.69 -18.45 -17.94
N ILE A 274 7.91 -18.88 -19.19
CA ILE A 274 8.33 -18.02 -20.30
C ILE A 274 7.40 -16.81 -20.56
N ASN A 275 6.12 -16.91 -20.22
CA ASN A 275 5.13 -15.86 -20.46
C ASN A 275 4.85 -14.97 -19.24
N THR A 276 5.47 -15.23 -18.09
CA THR A 276 5.19 -14.49 -16.85
C THR A 276 5.44 -12.99 -16.99
N ASP A 277 6.62 -12.59 -17.49
CA ASP A 277 6.97 -11.17 -17.69
C ASP A 277 5.98 -10.47 -18.63
N LYS A 278 5.59 -11.14 -19.72
CA LYS A 278 4.60 -10.63 -20.69
C LYS A 278 3.26 -10.39 -20.00
N LEU A 279 2.72 -11.40 -19.29
CA LEU A 279 1.40 -11.32 -18.67
C LEU A 279 1.34 -10.25 -17.58
N LEU A 280 2.32 -10.21 -16.68
CA LEU A 280 2.33 -9.19 -15.63
C LEU A 280 2.47 -7.79 -16.21
N THR A 281 3.35 -7.60 -17.20
CA THR A 281 3.48 -6.30 -17.89
C THR A 281 2.18 -5.87 -18.55
N MET A 282 1.43 -6.80 -19.16
CA MET A 282 0.10 -6.51 -19.72
C MET A 282 -0.87 -6.01 -18.65
N ALA A 283 -0.98 -6.68 -17.49
CA ALA A 283 -1.83 -6.22 -16.39
C ALA A 283 -1.40 -4.84 -15.87
N ILE A 284 -0.10 -4.64 -15.65
CA ILE A 284 0.45 -3.40 -15.10
C ILE A 284 0.22 -2.22 -16.06
N ASN A 285 0.33 -2.45 -17.37
CA ASN A 285 0.02 -1.44 -18.38
C ASN A 285 -1.47 -1.06 -18.40
N LYS A 286 -2.37 -1.96 -18.01
CA LYS A 286 -3.80 -1.66 -17.82
C LYS A 286 -4.10 -0.86 -16.55
N GLY A 287 -3.13 -0.69 -15.64
CA GLY A 287 -3.29 0.09 -14.42
C GLY A 287 -3.12 -0.68 -13.12
N TYR A 288 -2.74 -1.96 -13.18
CA TYR A 288 -2.48 -2.74 -11.98
C TYR A 288 -1.21 -2.29 -11.25
N SER A 289 -1.29 -2.32 -9.93
CA SER A 289 -0.19 -2.24 -8.98
C SER A 289 0.29 -3.64 -8.61
N LEU A 290 1.39 -3.70 -7.89
CA LEU A 290 2.06 -4.94 -7.55
C LEU A 290 1.63 -5.39 -6.15
N ARG A 291 1.38 -6.69 -6.02
CA ARG A 291 1.30 -7.34 -4.73
C ARG A 291 2.09 -8.64 -4.78
N GLN A 292 2.68 -9.08 -3.68
CA GLN A 292 3.25 -10.42 -3.63
C GLN A 292 3.17 -11.05 -2.24
N ASP A 293 2.89 -12.36 -2.26
CA ASP A 293 2.85 -13.23 -1.08
C ASP A 293 4.23 -13.71 -0.64
N ALA A 294 4.30 -14.15 0.62
CA ALA A 294 5.42 -14.87 1.20
C ALA A 294 6.73 -14.07 1.29
N PHE A 295 6.65 -12.76 1.57
CA PHE A 295 7.83 -12.01 2.00
C PHE A 295 8.47 -12.67 3.24
N GLY A 296 9.80 -12.69 3.31
CA GLY A 296 10.52 -13.37 4.38
C GLY A 296 10.58 -14.90 4.26
N MET A 297 10.07 -15.51 3.19
CA MET A 297 10.29 -16.94 2.89
C MET A 297 11.15 -17.07 1.64
N THR A 298 12.43 -17.42 1.80
CA THR A 298 13.42 -17.31 0.72
C THR A 298 13.30 -18.40 -0.34
N ASP A 299 12.60 -19.49 -0.02
CA ASP A 299 12.15 -20.51 -0.98
C ASP A 299 10.96 -20.07 -1.84
N TYR A 300 10.24 -19.01 -1.46
CA TYR A 300 9.05 -18.53 -2.18
C TYR A 300 9.33 -17.21 -2.88
N TYR A 301 9.94 -16.25 -2.17
CA TYR A 301 10.33 -14.94 -2.70
C TYR A 301 11.79 -14.94 -3.16
N LYS A 302 12.00 -15.43 -4.39
CA LYS A 302 13.32 -15.72 -4.96
C LYS A 302 13.90 -14.50 -5.71
N SER A 303 15.04 -14.72 -6.36
CA SER A 303 15.74 -13.69 -7.13
C SER A 303 14.89 -13.09 -8.25
N TRP A 304 14.05 -13.89 -8.92
CA TRP A 304 13.18 -13.39 -9.99
C TRP A 304 12.16 -12.39 -9.44
N GLU A 305 11.45 -12.69 -8.35
CA GLU A 305 10.45 -11.78 -7.77
C GLU A 305 11.09 -10.45 -7.35
N LYS A 306 12.27 -10.51 -6.72
CA LYS A 306 13.06 -9.32 -6.34
C LYS A 306 13.46 -8.48 -7.54
N GLN A 307 13.95 -9.13 -8.61
CA GLN A 307 14.34 -8.44 -9.83
C GLN A 307 13.14 -7.82 -10.53
N PHE A 308 12.01 -8.55 -10.62
CA PHE A 308 10.77 -8.05 -11.21
C PHE A 308 10.27 -6.81 -10.46
N ALA A 309 10.14 -6.88 -9.13
CA ALA A 309 9.76 -5.74 -8.29
C ALA A 309 10.66 -4.52 -8.54
N LYS A 310 11.99 -4.73 -8.58
CA LYS A 310 12.98 -3.66 -8.83
C LYS A 310 12.75 -2.92 -10.15
N THR A 311 12.25 -3.57 -11.20
CA THR A 311 11.97 -2.90 -12.50
C THR A 311 10.80 -1.91 -12.43
N TRP A 312 9.93 -2.08 -11.44
CA TRP A 312 8.70 -1.31 -11.26
C TRP A 312 8.73 -0.35 -10.06
N ASN A 313 9.79 -0.39 -9.24
CA ASN A 313 10.02 0.58 -8.18
C ASN A 313 9.77 2.01 -8.70
N TYR A 314 8.97 2.77 -7.94
CA TYR A 314 8.61 4.16 -8.24
C TYR A 314 7.78 4.39 -9.51
N LYS A 315 7.33 3.31 -10.15
CA LYS A 315 6.38 3.36 -11.28
C LYS A 315 5.01 2.84 -10.85
N ARG A 316 5.01 1.79 -10.02
CA ARG A 316 3.83 1.17 -9.40
C ARG A 316 4.09 0.92 -7.92
N PRO A 317 3.09 1.09 -7.03
CA PRO A 317 3.24 0.74 -5.63
C PRO A 317 3.29 -0.79 -5.46
N ILE A 318 4.01 -1.24 -4.44
CA ILE A 318 4.15 -2.65 -4.09
C ILE A 318 3.51 -2.88 -2.70
N ILE A 319 2.60 -3.84 -2.63
CA ILE A 319 1.95 -4.29 -1.39
C ILE A 319 2.53 -5.67 -1.06
N MET A 320 3.06 -5.86 0.14
CA MET A 320 3.53 -7.18 0.55
C MET A 320 2.51 -7.88 1.44
N GLU A 321 2.48 -9.20 1.31
CA GLU A 321 1.92 -10.10 2.31
C GLU A 321 3.05 -10.93 2.94
N GLY A 322 3.07 -10.98 4.28
CA GLY A 322 4.08 -11.71 5.05
C GLY A 322 4.01 -13.22 4.86
N GLY A 323 5.13 -13.89 5.12
CA GLY A 323 5.24 -15.34 5.08
C GLY A 323 4.52 -16.03 6.23
N TRP A 324 4.26 -17.32 6.09
CA TRP A 324 3.63 -18.13 7.13
C TRP A 324 4.61 -18.42 8.27
N ILE A 325 4.30 -17.94 9.48
CA ILE A 325 5.04 -18.29 10.70
C ILE A 325 4.26 -19.28 11.59
N THR A 326 3.72 -20.33 10.97
CA THR A 326 2.90 -21.33 11.67
C THR A 326 3.76 -22.47 12.21
N GLY A 327 3.42 -23.01 13.38
CA GLY A 327 4.06 -24.24 13.91
C GLY A 327 3.71 -25.54 13.17
N GLY A 328 2.92 -25.47 12.08
CA GLY A 328 2.42 -26.61 11.32
C GLY A 328 3.23 -26.91 10.05
N THR A 329 2.55 -26.87 8.90
CA THR A 329 3.08 -27.31 7.58
C THR A 329 4.28 -26.49 7.09
N HIS A 330 4.36 -25.21 7.46
CA HIS A 330 5.44 -24.30 7.06
C HIS A 330 6.31 -23.96 8.25
N ARG A 331 7.33 -24.80 8.49
CA ARG A 331 8.35 -24.58 9.52
C ARG A 331 9.33 -23.52 9.03
N TYR A 332 9.21 -22.29 9.51
CA TYR A 332 10.04 -21.19 9.03
C TYR A 332 11.55 -21.41 9.34
N TRP A 333 11.91 -22.18 10.37
CA TRP A 333 13.31 -22.44 10.74
C TRP A 333 14.05 -23.42 9.83
N ILE A 334 13.38 -24.04 8.86
CA ILE A 334 14.04 -24.83 7.79
C ILE A 334 14.17 -24.05 6.47
N ASP A 335 13.90 -22.74 6.50
CA ASP A 335 14.13 -21.86 5.35
C ASP A 335 15.59 -21.95 4.88
N PRO A 336 15.85 -22.02 3.57
CA PRO A 336 17.17 -22.32 3.01
C PRO A 336 18.18 -21.18 3.24
N SER A 337 17.71 -20.00 3.65
CA SER A 337 18.60 -18.91 4.05
C SER A 337 19.42 -19.24 5.31
N ASN A 338 18.99 -20.23 6.11
CA ASN A 338 19.55 -20.57 7.41
C ASN A 338 19.56 -19.39 8.41
N LYS A 339 18.69 -18.39 8.20
CA LYS A 339 18.61 -17.19 9.04
C LYS A 339 17.64 -17.30 10.21
N TYR A 340 16.72 -18.26 10.18
CA TYR A 340 15.60 -18.30 11.11
C TYR A 340 15.76 -19.43 12.13
N ARG A 341 15.82 -19.09 13.41
CA ARG A 341 15.99 -20.07 14.48
C ARG A 341 14.64 -20.67 14.90
N GLU A 342 14.63 -21.94 15.27
CA GLU A 342 13.43 -22.59 15.83
C GLU A 342 12.98 -21.86 17.10
N GLY A 343 11.68 -21.53 17.20
CA GLY A 343 11.12 -20.79 18.34
C GLY A 343 11.35 -19.28 18.32
N HIS A 344 12.01 -18.74 17.28
CA HIS A 344 12.31 -17.30 17.13
C HIS A 344 11.62 -16.67 15.91
N PRO A 345 10.28 -16.46 15.95
CA PRO A 345 9.55 -15.88 14.82
C PRO A 345 9.99 -14.44 14.49
N GLU A 346 10.61 -13.72 15.43
CA GLU A 346 11.19 -12.39 15.18
C GLU A 346 12.25 -12.38 14.07
N ASP A 347 12.95 -13.50 13.85
CA ASP A 347 13.92 -13.61 12.76
C ASP A 347 13.23 -13.50 11.39
N VAL A 348 12.03 -14.08 11.25
CA VAL A 348 11.21 -14.00 10.03
C VAL A 348 10.63 -12.60 9.87
N ARG A 349 10.15 -11.97 10.96
CA ARG A 349 9.68 -10.58 10.95
C ARG A 349 10.77 -9.62 10.46
N GLN A 350 12.02 -9.84 10.87
CA GLN A 350 13.17 -9.11 10.34
C GLN A 350 13.38 -9.39 8.84
N GLY A 351 13.28 -10.64 8.40
CA GLY A 351 13.36 -11.02 7.00
C GLY A 351 12.28 -10.38 6.11
N GLU A 352 11.04 -10.33 6.60
CA GLU A 352 9.91 -9.63 5.96
C GLU A 352 10.19 -8.14 5.83
N PHE A 353 10.69 -7.50 6.90
CA PHE A 353 11.05 -6.09 6.90
C PHE A 353 12.20 -5.80 5.92
N ASP A 354 13.25 -6.62 5.91
CA ASP A 354 14.42 -6.42 5.03
C ASP A 354 14.03 -6.58 3.55
N ALA A 355 13.24 -7.60 3.21
CA ALA A 355 12.73 -7.80 1.86
C ALA A 355 11.77 -6.66 1.45
N SER A 356 10.98 -6.15 2.40
CA SER A 356 10.09 -5.00 2.20
C SER A 356 10.86 -3.71 1.89
N GLN A 357 11.96 -3.48 2.61
CA GLN A 357 12.85 -2.36 2.36
C GLN A 357 13.56 -2.50 1.00
N GLU A 358 14.04 -3.70 0.65
CA GLU A 358 14.67 -3.99 -0.66
C GLU A 358 13.70 -3.71 -1.82
N ALA A 359 12.45 -4.18 -1.70
CA ALA A 359 11.41 -4.00 -2.70
C ALA A 359 10.73 -2.62 -2.65
N HIS A 360 11.12 -1.73 -1.73
CA HIS A 360 10.53 -0.39 -1.56
C HIS A 360 9.00 -0.42 -1.40
N VAL A 361 8.49 -1.36 -0.59
CA VAL A 361 7.05 -1.58 -0.45
C VAL A 361 6.33 -0.37 0.14
N ASN A 362 5.12 -0.15 -0.37
CA ASN A 362 4.17 0.85 0.08
C ASN A 362 3.40 0.39 1.32
N MET A 363 3.07 -0.89 1.39
CA MET A 363 2.27 -1.46 2.48
C MET A 363 2.85 -2.81 2.92
N MET A 364 2.85 -3.02 4.25
CA MET A 364 3.12 -4.29 4.92
C MET A 364 1.86 -4.72 5.66
N ASP A 365 1.60 -6.03 5.76
CA ASP A 365 0.46 -6.52 6.56
C ASP A 365 0.90 -7.11 7.91
N PHE A 366 -0.04 -7.12 8.84
CA PHE A 366 0.15 -7.73 10.16
C PHE A 366 -0.14 -9.24 10.19
N ARG A 367 -0.61 -9.84 9.09
CA ARG A 367 -1.12 -11.22 9.07
C ARG A 367 -2.22 -11.47 10.12
N VAL A 368 -2.51 -12.73 10.44
CA VAL A 368 -3.61 -13.14 11.33
C VAL A 368 -3.12 -13.98 12.52
N GLY A 369 -3.90 -14.02 13.61
CA GLY A 369 -3.65 -14.89 14.77
C GLY A 369 -2.28 -14.64 15.42
N ASN A 370 -1.50 -15.70 15.64
CA ASN A 370 -0.17 -15.61 16.25
C ASN A 370 0.80 -14.75 15.43
N GLU A 371 0.51 -14.53 14.14
CA GLU A 371 1.36 -13.74 13.26
C GLU A 371 1.25 -12.24 13.54
N VAL A 372 0.05 -11.74 13.86
CA VAL A 372 -0.10 -10.34 14.31
C VAL A 372 0.45 -10.16 15.71
N GLU A 373 0.29 -11.17 16.59
CA GLU A 373 0.84 -11.11 17.93
C GLU A 373 2.36 -10.91 17.91
N SER A 374 3.11 -11.64 17.07
CA SER A 374 4.57 -11.53 17.01
C SER A 374 5.06 -10.15 16.59
N TRP A 375 4.33 -9.44 15.72
CA TRP A 375 4.63 -8.05 15.37
C TRP A 375 4.54 -7.11 16.57
N PHE A 376 3.60 -7.32 17.48
CA PHE A 376 3.37 -6.42 18.61
C PHE A 376 4.11 -6.82 19.89
N THR A 377 4.34 -8.11 20.11
CA THR A 377 4.94 -8.61 21.36
C THR A 377 6.45 -8.86 21.23
N LEU A 378 6.96 -9.17 20.03
CA LEU A 378 8.36 -9.54 19.80
C LEU A 378 9.09 -8.59 18.84
N SER A 379 8.38 -7.96 17.91
CA SER A 379 8.99 -7.19 16.81
C SER A 379 8.42 -5.77 16.65
N PHE A 380 7.88 -5.20 17.73
CA PHE A 380 7.28 -3.87 17.68
C PHE A 380 8.22 -2.73 17.24
N PRO A 381 9.55 -2.77 17.53
CA PRO A 381 10.48 -1.81 16.95
C PRO A 381 10.45 -1.79 15.41
N LEU A 382 10.19 -2.93 14.75
CA LEU A 382 10.05 -2.98 13.29
C LEU A 382 8.73 -2.35 12.83
N VAL A 383 7.66 -2.47 13.61
CA VAL A 383 6.39 -1.75 13.38
C VAL A 383 6.63 -0.24 13.38
N GLN A 384 7.34 0.27 14.39
CA GLN A 384 7.70 1.69 14.51
C GLN A 384 8.67 2.15 13.41
N ARG A 385 9.63 1.30 13.03
CA ARG A 385 10.54 1.59 11.92
C ARG A 385 9.79 1.70 10.61
N PHE A 386 8.85 0.80 10.30
CA PHE A 386 8.07 0.90 9.06
C PHE A 386 7.21 2.17 9.04
N ILE A 387 6.65 2.61 10.17
CA ILE A 387 5.97 3.91 10.27
C ILE A 387 6.90 5.09 9.91
N SER A 388 8.18 4.98 10.27
CA SER A 388 9.16 6.05 10.12
C SER A 388 9.88 6.04 8.77
N GLU A 389 10.12 4.86 8.21
CA GLU A 389 11.05 4.59 7.10
C GLU A 389 10.35 3.96 5.90
N GLY A 390 9.19 3.32 6.10
CA GLY A 390 8.45 2.60 5.08
C GLY A 390 7.38 3.42 4.39
N GLY A 391 6.84 2.88 3.29
CA GLY A 391 5.85 3.57 2.47
C GLY A 391 6.31 4.97 2.07
N TYR A 392 5.38 5.90 1.89
CA TYR A 392 5.68 7.32 1.73
C TYR A 392 5.40 8.10 3.02
N ARG A 393 6.22 9.13 3.27
CA ARG A 393 6.08 10.02 4.43
C ARG A 393 6.44 11.45 4.02
N LEU A 394 5.43 12.18 3.57
CA LEU A 394 5.59 13.47 2.88
C LEU A 394 5.49 14.64 3.86
N TYR A 395 6.37 15.62 3.70
CA TYR A 395 6.27 16.91 4.38
C TYR A 395 7.05 18.01 3.62
N PRO A 396 6.66 19.29 3.76
CA PRO A 396 7.41 20.39 3.18
C PRO A 396 8.52 20.84 4.13
N ASP A 397 9.78 20.73 3.72
CA ASP A 397 10.91 21.08 4.59
C ASP A 397 11.32 22.56 4.49
N ARG A 398 10.87 23.26 3.45
CA ARG A 398 11.03 24.72 3.25
C ARG A 398 9.82 25.29 2.52
N ILE A 399 9.27 26.39 3.01
CA ILE A 399 8.23 27.18 2.32
C ILE A 399 8.56 28.67 2.48
N TYR A 400 8.57 29.43 1.41
CA TYR A 400 8.72 30.88 1.41
C TYR A 400 7.35 31.53 1.17
N LEU A 401 6.87 32.30 2.16
CA LEU A 401 5.55 32.94 2.12
C LEU A 401 5.65 34.44 2.43
N PRO A 402 4.94 35.30 1.70
CA PRO A 402 4.85 36.71 2.05
C PRO A 402 4.02 36.92 3.32
N SER A 403 4.45 37.83 4.19
CA SER A 403 3.67 38.29 5.35
C SER A 403 2.69 39.41 5.00
N GLU A 404 2.84 40.02 3.83
CA GLU A 404 1.93 41.03 3.29
C GLU A 404 1.73 40.79 1.80
N VAL A 405 0.49 40.90 1.32
CA VAL A 405 0.16 40.77 -0.10
C VAL A 405 -0.81 41.88 -0.51
N ASN A 406 -0.60 42.47 -1.68
CA ASN A 406 -1.58 43.38 -2.27
C ASN A 406 -2.60 42.56 -3.05
N LYS A 407 -3.89 42.84 -2.88
CA LYS A 407 -4.95 42.12 -3.60
C LYS A 407 -4.71 42.12 -5.11
N GLY A 408 -4.75 40.93 -5.73
CA GLY A 408 -4.59 40.73 -7.17
C GLY A 408 -3.16 40.88 -7.69
N ALA A 409 -2.18 41.26 -6.86
CA ALA A 409 -0.77 41.28 -7.28
C ALA A 409 -0.23 39.85 -7.41
N GLU A 410 0.62 39.62 -8.42
CA GLU A 410 1.34 38.35 -8.55
C GLU A 410 2.34 38.21 -7.40
N ILE A 411 2.35 37.04 -6.77
CA ILE A 411 3.29 36.60 -5.76
C ILE A 411 3.91 35.27 -6.20
N THR A 412 5.09 34.95 -5.68
CA THR A 412 5.71 33.63 -5.84
C THR A 412 5.85 32.95 -4.48
N ILE A 413 5.26 31.76 -4.35
CA ILE A 413 5.41 30.88 -3.20
C ILE A 413 6.46 29.82 -3.57
N GLY A 414 7.64 29.92 -2.98
CA GLY A 414 8.68 28.88 -3.10
C GLY A 414 8.40 27.76 -2.12
N HIS A 415 8.31 26.51 -2.57
CA HIS A 415 8.10 25.39 -1.65
C HIS A 415 8.91 24.15 -2.05
N ARG A 416 9.45 23.46 -1.03
CA ARG A 416 10.27 22.26 -1.20
C ARG A 416 9.75 21.12 -0.35
N TRP A 417 9.64 19.95 -0.99
CA TRP A 417 9.03 18.76 -0.41
C TRP A 417 10.02 17.61 -0.31
N ARG A 418 9.83 16.81 0.73
CA ARG A 418 10.59 15.59 0.99
C ARG A 418 9.65 14.42 1.23
N ASN A 419 10.06 13.28 0.71
CA ASN A 419 9.58 11.98 1.16
C ASN A 419 10.65 11.35 2.05
N MET A 420 10.28 10.95 3.26
CA MET A 420 11.19 10.31 4.22
C MET A 420 11.11 8.78 4.19
N GLY A 421 10.06 8.24 3.58
CA GLY A 421 9.85 6.79 3.43
C GLY A 421 10.48 6.25 2.14
N TRP A 422 10.83 4.96 2.12
CA TRP A 422 11.41 4.31 0.94
C TRP A 422 10.41 4.07 -0.18
N GLY A 423 9.12 3.98 0.11
CA GLY A 423 8.05 3.86 -0.86
C GLY A 423 7.72 5.23 -1.44
N TYR A 424 7.22 5.27 -2.67
CA TYR A 424 6.80 6.53 -3.29
C TYR A 424 5.29 6.73 -3.17
N PHE A 425 4.86 7.98 -3.33
CA PHE A 425 3.44 8.31 -3.37
C PHE A 425 2.87 8.07 -4.79
N PRO A 426 1.97 7.10 -5.01
CA PRO A 426 1.62 6.65 -6.36
C PRO A 426 0.55 7.52 -7.04
N ASN A 427 0.68 8.86 -7.03
CA ASN A 427 -0.25 9.79 -7.68
C ASN A 427 -0.47 9.50 -9.17
N ASN A 428 0.53 8.92 -9.81
CA ASN A 428 0.58 8.62 -11.23
C ASN A 428 -0.20 7.36 -11.66
N ILE A 429 -0.78 6.59 -10.73
CA ILE A 429 -1.58 5.43 -11.12
C ILE A 429 -2.87 5.89 -11.83
N PRO A 430 -3.36 5.15 -12.84
CA PRO A 430 -4.54 5.54 -13.62
C PRO A 430 -5.77 5.88 -12.80
N GLN A 431 -5.97 5.17 -11.68
CA GLN A 431 -7.13 5.36 -10.80
C GLN A 431 -7.09 6.69 -10.06
N TRP A 432 -5.90 7.20 -9.74
CA TRP A 432 -5.73 8.50 -9.09
C TRP A 432 -5.56 9.62 -10.12
N ASN A 433 -4.97 9.32 -11.28
CA ASN A 433 -4.81 10.23 -12.42
C ASN A 433 -4.28 11.61 -11.99
N TYR A 434 -3.20 11.61 -11.20
CA TYR A 434 -2.52 12.83 -10.76
C TYR A 434 -3.38 13.80 -9.94
N ARG A 435 -4.48 13.32 -9.32
CA ARG A 435 -5.47 14.16 -8.61
C ARG A 435 -4.92 14.89 -7.39
N TYR A 436 -3.84 14.42 -6.77
CA TYR A 436 -3.32 15.01 -5.54
C TYR A 436 -2.29 16.10 -5.85
N LYS A 437 -2.53 17.31 -5.34
CA LYS A 437 -1.70 18.50 -5.59
C LYS A 437 -1.42 19.25 -4.29
N VAL A 438 -0.32 19.99 -4.26
CA VAL A 438 -0.04 20.97 -3.22
C VAL A 438 -1.02 22.14 -3.38
N ALA A 439 -1.61 22.56 -2.29
CA ALA A 439 -2.38 23.80 -2.25
C ALA A 439 -2.03 24.63 -1.02
N PHE A 440 -2.12 25.93 -1.19
CA PHE A 440 -2.04 26.92 -0.12
C PHE A 440 -3.42 27.51 0.11
N ALA A 441 -3.81 27.70 1.37
CA ALA A 441 -5.08 28.31 1.74
C ALA A 441 -4.86 29.58 2.56
N LEU A 442 -5.82 30.51 2.47
CA LEU A 442 -5.95 31.65 3.37
C LEU A 442 -7.10 31.40 4.33
N LEU A 443 -6.78 31.36 5.62
CA LEU A 443 -7.72 31.13 6.71
C LEU A 443 -8.11 32.45 7.38
N ASP A 444 -9.38 32.59 7.77
CA ASP A 444 -9.80 33.66 8.68
C ASP A 444 -9.44 33.36 10.15
N SER A 445 -9.82 34.26 11.07
CA SER A 445 -9.58 34.10 12.51
C SER A 445 -10.30 32.92 13.16
N GLY A 446 -11.33 32.38 12.50
CA GLY A 446 -12.06 31.18 12.90
C GLY A 446 -11.52 29.90 12.23
N ASP A 447 -10.34 29.96 11.61
CA ASP A 447 -9.73 28.87 10.83
C ASP A 447 -10.55 28.42 9.60
N ASN A 448 -11.51 29.24 9.13
CA ASN A 448 -12.28 28.92 7.93
C ASN A 448 -11.49 29.29 6.67
N VAL A 449 -11.46 28.39 5.70
CA VAL A 449 -10.83 28.63 4.40
C VAL A 449 -11.61 29.70 3.61
N LYS A 450 -10.92 30.75 3.16
CA LYS A 450 -11.49 31.83 2.32
C LYS A 450 -11.04 31.77 0.87
N GLU A 451 -9.85 31.25 0.62
CA GLU A 451 -9.30 31.07 -0.72
C GLU A 451 -8.35 29.87 -0.72
N ILE A 452 -8.36 29.10 -1.82
CA ILE A 452 -7.44 27.97 -2.06
C ILE A 452 -6.69 28.24 -3.36
N LEU A 453 -5.37 28.15 -3.30
CA LEU A 453 -4.44 28.35 -4.40
C LEU A 453 -3.72 27.02 -4.67
N VAL A 454 -4.07 26.36 -5.76
CA VAL A 454 -3.54 25.02 -6.11
C VAL A 454 -2.36 25.14 -7.04
N ASP A 455 -1.22 24.58 -6.64
CA ASP A 455 -0.07 24.42 -7.53
C ASP A 455 -0.28 23.18 -8.42
N THR A 456 -0.80 23.40 -9.62
CA THR A 456 -1.07 22.33 -10.59
C THR A 456 0.19 21.67 -11.14
N THR A 457 1.36 22.30 -10.96
CA THR A 457 2.66 21.75 -11.40
C THR A 457 3.26 20.79 -10.38
N SER A 458 2.79 20.84 -9.12
CA SER A 458 3.23 19.92 -8.08
C SER A 458 2.92 18.48 -8.47
N GLU A 459 3.91 17.58 -8.30
CA GLU A 459 3.74 16.17 -8.60
C GLU A 459 4.37 15.27 -7.55
N PRO A 460 3.59 14.87 -6.52
CA PRO A 460 4.11 14.10 -5.41
C PRO A 460 4.62 12.70 -5.78
N SER A 461 4.29 12.14 -6.95
CA SER A 461 4.90 10.88 -7.40
C SER A 461 6.39 10.99 -7.69
N ASN A 462 6.91 12.19 -7.90
CA ASN A 462 8.33 12.44 -8.13
C ASN A 462 9.12 12.65 -6.82
N TRP A 463 8.43 12.73 -5.67
CA TRP A 463 9.07 12.98 -4.38
C TRP A 463 9.61 11.66 -3.83
N LEU A 464 10.84 11.36 -4.23
CA LEU A 464 11.53 10.14 -3.80
C LEU A 464 12.39 10.42 -2.57
N LYS A 465 12.65 9.35 -1.80
CA LYS A 465 13.55 9.42 -0.66
C LYS A 465 14.90 9.99 -1.07
N ASP A 466 15.41 10.90 -0.24
CA ASP A 466 16.69 11.58 -0.44
C ASP A 466 16.80 12.43 -1.74
N LYS A 467 15.66 12.72 -2.39
CA LYS A 467 15.55 13.60 -3.57
C LYS A 467 14.50 14.69 -3.35
N PRO A 468 14.82 15.77 -2.62
CA PRO A 468 13.89 16.87 -2.41
C PRO A 468 13.51 17.53 -3.73
N VAL A 469 12.24 17.92 -3.88
CA VAL A 469 11.71 18.58 -5.09
C VAL A 469 11.21 19.96 -4.71
N SER A 470 11.59 20.98 -5.48
CA SER A 470 11.20 22.38 -5.25
C SER A 470 10.32 22.89 -6.37
N TYR A 471 9.46 23.85 -6.05
CA TYR A 471 8.53 24.50 -6.97
C TYR A 471 8.51 26.00 -6.71
N ASP A 472 8.33 26.76 -7.79
CA ASP A 472 8.09 28.20 -7.77
C ASP A 472 6.66 28.47 -8.21
N PHE A 473 5.76 28.54 -7.24
CA PHE A 473 4.34 28.67 -7.51
C PHE A 473 3.93 30.14 -7.62
N LYS A 474 3.71 30.60 -8.85
CA LYS A 474 3.19 31.94 -9.13
C LYS A 474 1.68 31.97 -9.01
N THR A 475 1.16 32.90 -8.23
CA THR A 475 -0.28 33.05 -7.97
C THR A 475 -0.63 34.47 -7.55
N SER A 476 -1.90 34.76 -7.27
CA SER A 476 -2.37 36.00 -6.66
C SER A 476 -3.40 35.71 -5.58
N VAL A 477 -3.56 36.64 -4.64
CA VAL A 477 -4.57 36.56 -3.56
C VAL A 477 -5.71 37.52 -3.89
N ASN A 478 -6.95 37.03 -3.88
CA ASN A 478 -8.13 37.79 -4.30
C ASN A 478 -9.13 38.06 -3.17
N LEU A 479 -8.65 38.12 -1.93
CA LEU A 479 -9.47 38.43 -0.76
C LEU A 479 -9.58 39.95 -0.48
N PRO A 480 -10.61 40.39 0.26
CA PRO A 480 -10.66 41.75 0.81
C PRO A 480 -9.49 42.01 1.76
N ALA A 481 -9.13 43.28 1.90
CA ALA A 481 -8.12 43.71 2.86
C ALA A 481 -8.47 43.23 4.29
N GLY A 482 -7.48 42.75 5.01
CA GLY A 482 -7.65 42.17 6.34
C GLY A 482 -6.53 41.20 6.71
N ASP A 483 -6.64 40.65 7.92
CA ASP A 483 -5.66 39.71 8.46
C ASP A 483 -6.13 38.27 8.26
N TYR A 484 -5.25 37.46 7.70
CA TYR A 484 -5.48 36.05 7.40
C TYR A 484 -4.28 35.21 7.85
N LYS A 485 -4.36 33.90 7.65
CA LYS A 485 -3.25 32.98 7.87
C LYS A 485 -3.07 32.04 6.69
N TRP A 486 -1.83 31.93 6.22
CA TRP A 486 -1.42 30.91 5.28
C TRP A 486 -1.53 29.52 5.91
N ALA A 487 -2.02 28.58 5.12
CA ALA A 487 -1.97 27.16 5.43
C ALA A 487 -1.60 26.33 4.19
N VAL A 488 -1.17 25.08 4.38
CA VAL A 488 -0.79 24.18 3.29
C VAL A 488 -1.41 22.79 3.47
N ALA A 489 -1.73 22.14 2.36
CA ALA A 489 -2.17 20.75 2.32
C ALA A 489 -1.80 20.07 1.00
N LEU A 490 -1.81 18.73 1.01
CA LEU A 490 -1.97 17.94 -0.21
C LEU A 490 -3.46 17.67 -0.40
N VAL A 491 -4.04 18.29 -1.41
CA VAL A 491 -5.47 18.31 -1.68
C VAL A 491 -5.85 17.36 -2.80
N ASP A 492 -7.10 16.94 -2.81
CA ASP A 492 -7.70 16.19 -3.90
C ASP A 492 -8.44 17.12 -4.88
N THR A 493 -7.86 17.32 -6.05
CA THR A 493 -8.43 18.19 -7.11
C THR A 493 -9.73 17.68 -7.72
N LYS A 494 -10.09 16.42 -7.47
CA LYS A 494 -11.40 15.86 -7.86
C LYS A 494 -12.46 15.99 -6.75
N LYS A 495 -12.12 16.56 -5.58
CA LYS A 495 -13.02 16.75 -4.43
C LYS A 495 -12.89 18.14 -3.84
N ASP A 496 -13.19 19.14 -4.68
CA ASP A 496 -13.22 20.55 -4.28
C ASP A 496 -11.94 21.05 -3.59
N ASN A 497 -10.79 20.44 -3.91
CA ASN A 497 -9.49 20.75 -3.32
C ASN A 497 -9.46 20.59 -1.78
N GLN A 498 -10.23 19.65 -1.24
CA GLN A 498 -10.14 19.32 0.19
C GLN A 498 -8.81 18.61 0.52
N PRO A 499 -8.20 18.88 1.68
CA PRO A 499 -7.04 18.10 2.16
C PRO A 499 -7.36 16.61 2.19
N ALA A 500 -6.51 15.80 1.55
CA ALA A 500 -6.77 14.38 1.37
C ALA A 500 -5.59 13.48 1.78
N ILE A 501 -4.36 14.00 1.72
CA ILE A 501 -3.16 13.27 2.13
C ILE A 501 -2.58 13.94 3.37
N LYS A 502 -2.49 13.18 4.47
CA LYS A 502 -1.96 13.67 5.74
C LYS A 502 -0.44 13.85 5.65
N LEU A 503 0.02 15.02 6.06
CA LEU A 503 1.44 15.39 6.08
C LEU A 503 2.12 14.95 7.38
N ALA A 504 3.40 14.60 7.30
CA ALA A 504 4.20 14.14 8.43
C ALA A 504 4.76 15.32 9.23
N VAL A 505 3.89 16.08 9.88
CA VAL A 505 4.24 17.28 10.65
C VAL A 505 3.60 17.29 12.04
N ASN A 506 4.24 18.00 12.99
CA ASN A 506 3.76 18.26 14.35
C ASN A 506 3.10 19.64 14.50
N ASP A 507 3.00 20.39 13.41
CA ASP A 507 2.43 21.74 13.40
C ASP A 507 0.92 21.74 13.66
N ASP A 508 0.41 22.89 14.10
CA ASP A 508 -1.03 23.09 14.32
C ASP A 508 -1.79 22.96 12.99
N LYS A 509 -2.99 22.38 13.06
CA LYS A 509 -3.82 22.11 11.88
C LYS A 509 -5.28 22.38 12.15
N THR A 510 -6.01 22.76 11.10
CA THR A 510 -7.47 22.88 11.18
C THR A 510 -8.12 21.49 11.28
N ASN A 511 -9.40 21.46 11.65
CA ASN A 511 -10.18 20.21 11.67
C ASN A 511 -10.28 19.55 10.29
N GLU A 512 -10.19 20.35 9.23
CA GLU A 512 -10.19 19.90 7.83
C GLU A 512 -8.81 19.41 7.36
N GLY A 513 -7.75 19.56 8.16
CA GLY A 513 -6.42 19.03 7.87
C GLY A 513 -5.44 20.02 7.23
N TRP A 514 -5.77 21.30 7.15
CA TRP A 514 -4.84 22.34 6.69
C TRP A 514 -3.76 22.62 7.74
N ILE A 515 -2.48 22.54 7.36
CA ILE A 515 -1.36 22.85 8.26
C ILE A 515 -1.17 24.37 8.31
N LYS A 516 -1.31 24.96 9.49
CA LYS A 516 -1.21 26.41 9.70
C LYS A 516 0.25 26.86 9.65
N LEU A 517 0.54 27.93 8.92
CA LEU A 517 1.91 28.40 8.66
C LEU A 517 2.17 29.80 9.22
N LEU A 518 1.85 30.84 8.43
CA LEU A 518 2.29 32.22 8.65
C LEU A 518 1.09 33.16 8.59
N ASN A 519 1.01 34.15 9.49
CA ASN A 519 0.03 35.22 9.38
C ASN A 519 0.35 36.11 8.17
N VAL A 520 -0.68 36.57 7.47
CA VAL A 520 -0.55 37.41 6.28
C VAL A 520 -1.59 38.51 6.29
N GLN A 521 -1.15 39.73 6.01
CA GLN A 521 -2.04 40.86 5.79
C GLN A 521 -2.31 41.02 4.30
N VAL A 522 -3.59 41.04 3.91
CA VAL A 522 -4.03 41.42 2.57
C VAL A 522 -4.29 42.93 2.58
N LYS A 523 -3.69 43.65 1.64
CA LYS A 523 -3.81 45.11 1.46
C LYS A 523 -4.65 45.47 0.24
#